data_AF-A0AAJ6YWP0-F1
#
_entry.id   AF-A0AAJ6YWP0-F1
#
_cell.length_a   1.000
_cell.length_b   1.000
_cell.length_c   1.000
_cell.angle_alpha   90.00
_cell.angle_beta   90.00
_cell.angle_gamma   90.00
#
_symmetry.space_group_name_H-M   'P 1'
#
loop_
_entity.id
_entity.type
_entity.pdbx_description
1 polymer ?
#
loop_
_entity_poly.entity_id
_entity_poly.type
_entity_poly.pdbx_seq_one_letter_code
_entity_poly.pdbx_strand_id
1 'polypeptide(L)'
;MNVARKEYGLTDYFKYQVIIISGNKYLIGVRKNKELREVLLTNLIDYYTENLLVDDIIKRCQDLNPVFSDTIFEDLVDDILVNISKYIVSSTKDNIELETKIENGRFLFRICLTKTNPEYFNSYFNEHFYSAFSELYHRYSYLLNIIKKKDAEIEEYKAQGINIIKKALVTELFNENLFYTELKNVKSSDKISTFLDIMNFYNAVRDLQFNNFNPKQTVESASNILNSNFYSFSIF
;
A
#
# COMPACT_ATOMS: atom_id res chain seq x y z
N MET A 1 -27.95 1.85 11.10
CA MET A 1 -26.48 2.05 11.05
C MET A 1 -25.83 0.68 10.97
N ASN A 2 -25.50 0.23 9.76
CA ASN A 2 -24.62 -0.92 9.53
C ASN A 2 -23.49 -0.41 8.64
N VAL A 3 -22.37 -0.05 9.27
CA VAL A 3 -21.13 0.18 8.53
C VAL A 3 -20.63 -1.20 8.15
N ALA A 4 -20.83 -1.58 6.89
CA ALA A 4 -20.26 -2.79 6.33
C ALA A 4 -18.73 -2.71 6.48
N ARG A 5 -18.16 -3.54 7.36
CA ARG A 5 -16.73 -3.87 7.29
C ARG A 5 -16.53 -4.61 5.98
N LYS A 6 -16.02 -3.93 4.95
CA LYS A 6 -15.31 -4.63 3.87
C LYS A 6 -14.02 -5.15 4.50
N GLU A 7 -14.01 -6.43 4.89
CA GLU A 7 -12.75 -7.11 5.13
C GLU A 7 -12.09 -7.31 3.76
N TYR A 8 -11.00 -6.57 3.55
CA TYR A 8 -10.23 -6.62 2.31
C TYR A 8 -9.46 -7.93 2.28
N GLY A 9 -9.94 -8.89 1.47
CA GLY A 9 -9.25 -10.14 1.16
C GLY A 9 -7.88 -9.92 0.49
N LEU A 10 -7.21 -11.01 0.13
CA LEU A 10 -5.91 -10.93 -0.55
C LEU A 10 -6.02 -10.17 -1.88
N THR A 11 -5.01 -9.36 -2.18
CA THR A 11 -4.93 -8.52 -3.37
C THR A 11 -3.75 -8.93 -4.25
N ASP A 12 -3.67 -8.43 -5.48
CA ASP A 12 -2.56 -8.67 -6.41
C ASP A 12 -1.25 -7.93 -6.03
N TYR A 13 -1.28 -7.16 -4.95
CA TYR A 13 -0.16 -6.42 -4.39
C TYR A 13 0.11 -6.84 -2.95
N PHE A 14 1.35 -6.67 -2.50
CA PHE A 14 1.70 -7.06 -1.13
C PHE A 14 1.03 -6.18 -0.08
N LYS A 15 0.32 -6.83 0.84
CA LYS A 15 -0.16 -6.24 2.08
C LYS A 15 0.80 -6.61 3.21
N TYR A 16 1.53 -5.61 3.71
CA TYR A 16 2.59 -5.81 4.70
C TYR A 16 2.07 -5.67 6.13
N GLN A 17 2.66 -6.46 7.03
CA GLN A 17 2.48 -6.41 8.48
C GLN A 17 3.86 -6.48 9.15
N VAL A 18 3.99 -5.87 10.34
CA VAL A 18 5.20 -6.03 11.15
C VAL A 18 5.06 -7.26 12.03
N ILE A 19 6.12 -8.09 12.06
CA ILE A 19 6.26 -9.20 13.01
C ILE A 19 7.63 -9.13 13.68
N ILE A 20 7.77 -9.77 14.83
CA ILE A 20 9.03 -9.85 15.58
C ILE A 20 9.57 -11.28 15.50
N ILE A 21 10.83 -11.43 15.08
CA ILE A 21 11.54 -12.71 15.04
C ILE A 21 12.85 -12.53 15.79
N SER A 22 13.05 -13.28 16.88
CA SER A 22 14.24 -13.19 17.73
C SER A 22 14.61 -11.76 18.14
N GLY A 23 13.61 -10.96 18.51
CA GLY A 23 13.77 -9.55 18.92
C GLY A 23 13.95 -8.54 17.79
N ASN A 24 14.01 -8.97 16.53
CA ASN A 24 14.18 -8.10 15.37
C ASN A 24 12.86 -7.89 14.62
N LYS A 25 12.64 -6.68 14.10
CA LYS A 25 11.47 -6.35 13.27
C LYS A 25 11.64 -6.89 11.85
N TYR A 26 10.60 -7.55 11.37
CA TYR A 26 10.46 -7.98 9.99
C TYR A 26 9.13 -7.49 9.43
N LEU A 27 9.09 -7.33 8.12
CA LEU A 27 7.88 -7.14 7.34
C LEU A 27 7.50 -8.49 6.75
N ILE A 28 6.26 -8.91 6.97
CA ILE A 28 5.65 -10.01 6.26
C ILE A 28 4.57 -9.47 5.32
N GLY A 29 4.72 -9.76 4.04
CA GLY A 29 3.79 -9.36 2.99
C GLY A 29 3.12 -10.59 2.38
N VAL A 30 1.83 -10.48 2.06
CA VAL A 30 1.14 -11.47 1.25
C VAL A 30 0.45 -10.81 0.06
N ARG A 31 0.51 -11.46 -1.10
CA ARG A 31 -0.34 -11.15 -2.25
C ARG A 31 -0.93 -12.43 -2.84
N LYS A 32 -2.02 -12.30 -3.61
CA LYS A 32 -2.67 -13.37 -4.35
C LYS A 32 -2.70 -12.99 -5.83
N ASN A 33 -2.13 -13.85 -6.66
CA ASN A 33 -2.22 -13.78 -8.11
C ASN A 33 -2.93 -15.03 -8.62
N LYS A 34 -4.23 -14.91 -8.88
CA LYS A 34 -5.11 -16.04 -9.25
C LYS A 34 -5.04 -17.15 -8.19
N GLU A 35 -4.42 -18.27 -8.52
CA GLU A 35 -4.30 -19.46 -7.68
C GLU A 35 -3.05 -19.42 -6.78
N LEU A 36 -2.09 -18.54 -7.07
CA LEU A 36 -0.84 -18.44 -6.34
C LEU A 36 -0.94 -17.40 -5.21
N ARG A 37 -0.60 -17.80 -3.98
CA ARG A 37 -0.33 -16.87 -2.89
C ARG A 37 1.18 -16.76 -2.73
N GLU A 38 1.67 -15.54 -2.73
CA GLU A 38 3.08 -15.28 -2.50
C GLU A 38 3.24 -14.63 -1.14
N VAL A 39 4.05 -15.26 -0.29
CA VAL A 39 4.44 -14.75 1.02
C VAL A 39 5.88 -14.28 0.95
N LEU A 40 6.13 -13.10 1.49
CA LEU A 40 7.43 -12.45 1.53
C LEU A 40 7.74 -12.05 2.97
N LEU A 41 8.94 -12.36 3.44
CA LEU A 41 9.49 -11.90 4.71
C LEU A 41 10.78 -11.12 4.49
N THR A 42 10.91 -9.95 5.10
CA THR A 42 12.12 -9.13 4.96
C THR A 42 12.40 -8.20 6.14
N ASN A 43 13.68 -7.95 6.40
CA ASN A 43 14.16 -6.85 7.25
C ASN A 43 14.77 -5.70 6.42
N LEU A 44 14.39 -5.59 5.14
CA LEU A 44 14.94 -4.68 4.12
C LEU A 44 16.41 -4.95 3.76
N ILE A 45 16.97 -6.10 4.17
CA ILE A 45 18.33 -6.54 3.86
C ILE A 45 18.30 -7.97 3.31
N ASP A 46 17.76 -8.90 4.11
CA ASP A 46 17.50 -10.27 3.73
C ASP A 46 16.04 -10.43 3.28
N TYR A 47 15.82 -11.39 2.40
CA TYR A 47 14.51 -11.71 1.83
C TYR A 47 14.28 -13.21 1.87
N TYR A 48 13.06 -13.59 2.24
CA TYR A 48 12.62 -14.96 2.24
C TYR A 48 11.24 -15.02 1.61
N THR A 49 11.01 -16.01 0.76
CA THR A 49 9.74 -16.15 0.03
C THR A 49 9.19 -17.56 0.11
N GLU A 50 7.87 -17.65 0.00
CA GLU A 50 7.15 -18.87 -0.26
C GLU A 50 6.06 -18.62 -1.30
N ASN A 51 5.93 -19.55 -2.25
CA ASN A 51 4.88 -19.58 -3.25
C ASN A 51 3.95 -20.74 -2.91
N LEU A 52 2.68 -20.43 -2.67
CA LEU A 52 1.65 -21.38 -2.24
C LEU A 52 0.60 -21.52 -3.34
N LEU A 53 0.61 -22.64 -4.05
CA LEU A 53 -0.50 -23.00 -4.94
C LEU A 53 -1.68 -23.55 -4.13
N VAL A 54 -2.89 -23.54 -4.71
CA VAL A 54 -4.09 -24.07 -4.07
C VAL A 54 -3.88 -25.53 -3.61
N ASP A 55 -3.29 -26.36 -4.46
CA ASP A 55 -3.01 -27.77 -4.13
C ASP A 55 -2.02 -27.92 -2.97
N ASP A 56 -1.00 -27.05 -2.89
CA ASP A 56 -0.04 -27.04 -1.78
C ASP A 56 -0.72 -26.64 -0.47
N ILE A 57 -1.64 -25.67 -0.53
CA ILE A 57 -2.44 -25.23 0.62
C ILE A 57 -3.33 -26.38 1.10
N ILE A 58 -4.09 -27.01 0.19
CA ILE A 58 -5.00 -28.10 0.54
C ILE A 58 -4.23 -29.26 1.18
N LYS A 59 -3.14 -29.70 0.54
CA LYS A 59 -2.30 -30.78 1.05
C LYS A 59 -1.74 -30.45 2.43
N ARG A 60 -1.20 -29.24 2.61
CA ARG A 60 -0.66 -28.79 3.90
C ARG A 60 -1.73 -28.72 4.99
N CYS A 61 -2.94 -28.29 4.64
CA CYS A 61 -4.06 -28.26 5.57
C CYS A 61 -4.46 -29.66 6.01
N GLN A 62 -4.52 -30.62 5.08
CA GLN A 62 -4.82 -32.03 5.38
C GLN A 62 -3.72 -32.67 6.25
N ASP A 63 -2.46 -32.39 5.97
CA ASP A 63 -1.32 -32.92 6.72
C ASP A 63 -1.28 -32.38 8.16
N LEU A 64 -1.54 -31.08 8.34
CA LEU A 64 -1.51 -30.43 9.66
C LEU A 64 -2.80 -30.59 10.45
N ASN A 65 -3.92 -30.83 9.77
CA ASN A 65 -5.25 -30.87 10.37
C ASN A 65 -6.06 -32.09 9.86
N PRO A 66 -5.60 -33.33 10.14
CA PRO A 66 -6.18 -34.55 9.58
C PRO A 66 -7.67 -34.79 9.96
N VAL A 67 -8.18 -34.05 10.96
CA VAL A 67 -9.56 -34.13 11.43
C VAL A 67 -10.55 -33.44 10.47
N PHE A 68 -10.09 -32.57 9.56
CA PHE A 68 -10.96 -31.68 8.78
C PHE A 68 -11.08 -32.04 7.29
N SER A 69 -11.09 -33.34 6.95
CA SER A 69 -10.93 -33.87 5.57
C SER A 69 -11.82 -33.25 4.47
N ASP A 70 -12.99 -32.70 4.83
CA ASP A 70 -14.02 -32.26 3.87
C ASP A 70 -14.20 -30.72 3.82
N THR A 71 -13.30 -29.95 4.45
CA THR A 71 -13.45 -28.48 4.56
C THR A 71 -12.79 -27.75 3.39
N ILE A 72 -13.45 -26.73 2.86
CA ILE A 72 -12.83 -25.77 1.94
C ILE A 72 -11.86 -24.91 2.75
N PHE A 73 -10.57 -25.22 2.69
CA PHE A 73 -9.53 -24.53 3.47
C PHE A 73 -9.09 -23.19 2.88
N GLU A 74 -9.38 -22.95 1.60
CA GLU A 74 -8.82 -21.82 0.86
C GLU A 74 -9.19 -20.47 1.47
N ASP A 75 -10.48 -20.24 1.73
CA ASP A 75 -10.96 -18.97 2.31
C ASP A 75 -10.41 -18.76 3.73
N LEU A 76 -10.38 -19.82 4.54
CA LEU A 76 -9.83 -19.79 5.90
C LEU A 76 -8.33 -19.44 5.88
N VAL A 77 -7.57 -20.03 4.97
CA VAL A 77 -6.14 -19.75 4.82
C VAL A 77 -5.93 -18.34 4.29
N ASP A 78 -6.72 -17.87 3.32
CA ASP A 78 -6.65 -16.50 2.84
C ASP A 78 -6.89 -15.49 3.99
N ASP A 79 -7.89 -15.73 4.85
CA ASP A 79 -8.18 -14.89 6.03
C ASP A 79 -7.03 -14.87 7.06
N ILE A 80 -6.41 -16.04 7.27
CA ILE A 80 -5.23 -16.18 8.13
C ILE A 80 -4.05 -15.41 7.53
N LEU A 81 -3.80 -15.56 6.23
CA LEU A 81 -2.70 -14.92 5.51
C LEU A 81 -2.85 -13.39 5.46
N VAL A 82 -4.09 -12.87 5.35
CA VAL A 82 -4.36 -11.42 5.43
C VAL A 82 -3.96 -10.84 6.79
N ASN A 83 -3.99 -11.64 7.86
CA ASN A 83 -3.79 -11.19 9.23
C ASN A 83 -2.74 -12.05 9.98
N ILE A 84 -1.67 -12.46 9.31
CA ILE A 84 -0.63 -13.34 9.87
C ILE A 84 -0.23 -12.94 11.29
N SER A 85 0.05 -11.66 11.54
CA SER A 85 0.49 -11.17 12.85
C SER A 85 -0.44 -11.52 14.01
N LYS A 86 -1.74 -11.70 13.76
CA LYS A 86 -2.75 -12.08 14.75
C LYS A 86 -2.69 -13.57 15.10
N TYR A 87 -2.26 -14.42 14.17
CA TYR A 87 -2.35 -15.86 14.28
C TYR A 87 -1.01 -16.55 14.59
N ILE A 88 0.10 -15.81 14.68
CA ILE A 88 1.42 -16.38 14.99
C ILE A 88 1.44 -17.03 16.36
N VAL A 89 1.87 -18.30 16.39
CA VAL A 89 2.22 -19.04 17.60
C VAL A 89 3.74 -19.09 17.79
N SER A 90 4.47 -19.38 16.71
CA SER A 90 5.93 -19.42 16.70
C SER A 90 6.45 -18.86 15.38
N SER A 91 7.63 -18.24 15.41
CA SER A 91 8.23 -17.64 14.22
C SER A 91 9.75 -17.74 14.23
N THR A 92 10.28 -18.26 13.13
CA THR A 92 11.67 -18.19 12.69
C THR A 92 11.71 -17.57 11.30
N LYS A 93 12.90 -17.35 10.72
CA LYS A 93 13.02 -16.73 9.39
C LYS A 93 12.54 -17.66 8.26
N ASP A 94 12.59 -18.96 8.51
CA ASP A 94 12.29 -20.06 7.60
C ASP A 94 10.93 -20.71 7.88
N ASN A 95 10.35 -20.49 9.06
CA ASN A 95 9.12 -21.14 9.47
C ASN A 95 8.24 -20.20 10.31
N ILE A 96 6.98 -20.04 9.94
CA ILE A 96 6.01 -19.30 10.75
C ILE A 96 4.80 -20.19 10.98
N GLU A 97 4.54 -20.55 12.24
CA GLU A 97 3.41 -21.37 12.64
C GLU A 97 2.24 -20.47 13.04
N LEU A 98 1.08 -20.76 12.46
CA LEU A 98 -0.16 -20.02 12.61
C LEU A 98 -1.22 -20.92 13.23
N GLU A 99 -1.98 -20.40 14.19
CA GLU A 99 -3.09 -21.10 14.82
C GLU A 99 -4.32 -20.18 14.89
N THR A 100 -5.48 -20.74 14.54
CA THR A 100 -6.77 -20.11 14.81
C THR A 100 -7.76 -21.12 15.42
N LYS A 101 -8.79 -20.61 16.09
CA LYS A 101 -9.87 -21.43 16.65
C LYS A 101 -10.99 -21.54 15.63
N ILE A 102 -11.48 -22.75 15.42
CA ILE A 102 -12.67 -23.07 14.63
C ILE A 102 -13.63 -23.89 15.48
N GLU A 103 -14.90 -24.01 15.07
CA GLU A 103 -15.98 -24.60 15.90
C GLU A 103 -15.61 -25.95 16.51
N ASN A 104 -14.87 -26.79 15.77
CA ASN A 104 -14.49 -28.14 16.18
C ASN A 104 -13.02 -28.29 16.61
N GLY A 105 -12.33 -27.19 16.93
CA GLY A 105 -10.99 -27.26 17.52
C GLY A 105 -10.04 -26.16 17.08
N ARG A 106 -8.78 -26.55 16.89
CA ARG A 106 -7.71 -25.65 16.47
C ARG A 106 -7.33 -25.98 15.04
N PHE A 107 -7.18 -24.94 14.25
CA PHE A 107 -6.66 -25.01 12.90
C PHE A 107 -5.23 -24.49 12.88
N LEU A 108 -4.32 -25.32 12.39
CA LEU A 108 -2.91 -25.06 12.26
C LEU A 108 -2.56 -24.83 10.80
N PHE A 109 -1.77 -23.80 10.54
CA PHE A 109 -1.16 -23.57 9.25
C PHE A 109 0.31 -23.21 9.44
N ARG A 110 1.11 -23.44 8.42
CA ARG A 110 2.54 -23.15 8.47
C ARG A 110 2.98 -22.50 7.18
N ILE A 111 3.77 -21.44 7.31
CA ILE A 111 4.48 -20.79 6.20
C ILE A 111 5.93 -21.27 6.24
N CYS A 112 6.41 -21.81 5.13
CA CYS A 112 7.75 -22.36 4.95
C CYS A 112 8.55 -21.48 3.98
N LEU A 113 9.32 -20.55 4.53
CA LEU A 113 10.02 -19.52 3.77
C LEU A 113 11.43 -20.00 3.37
N THR A 114 11.82 -19.72 2.14
CA THR A 114 13.17 -19.99 1.64
C THR A 114 13.90 -18.68 1.38
N LYS A 115 15.20 -18.62 1.72
CA LYS A 115 16.00 -17.42 1.47
C LYS A 115 16.15 -17.20 -0.03
N THR A 116 15.82 -16.00 -0.50
CA THR A 116 15.76 -15.67 -1.93
C THR A 116 17.01 -14.87 -2.35
N ASN A 117 17.39 -14.96 -3.63
CA ASN A 117 18.42 -14.09 -4.20
C ASN A 117 17.92 -12.62 -4.16
N PRO A 118 18.68 -11.69 -3.54
CA PRO A 118 18.36 -10.26 -3.53
C PRO A 118 18.10 -9.65 -4.92
N GLU A 119 18.72 -10.15 -5.99
CA GLU A 119 18.54 -9.62 -7.35
C GLU A 119 17.12 -9.88 -7.90
N TYR A 120 16.58 -11.07 -7.66
CA TYR A 120 15.20 -11.42 -8.04
C TYR A 120 14.19 -10.55 -7.30
N PHE A 121 14.52 -10.14 -6.08
CA PHE A 121 13.68 -9.23 -5.32
C PHE A 121 13.80 -7.78 -5.78
N ASN A 122 15.01 -7.35 -6.14
CA ASN A 122 15.29 -6.00 -6.61
C ASN A 122 14.45 -5.62 -7.83
N SER A 123 14.09 -6.57 -8.71
CA SER A 123 13.22 -6.33 -9.85
C SER A 123 11.74 -6.14 -9.45
N TYR A 124 11.22 -6.90 -8.48
CA TYR A 124 9.81 -6.83 -8.08
C TYR A 124 9.50 -5.75 -7.03
N PHE A 125 10.41 -5.55 -6.08
CA PHE A 125 10.15 -4.65 -4.96
C PHE A 125 10.52 -3.20 -5.25
N ASN A 126 11.61 -2.98 -6.01
CA ASN A 126 11.98 -1.62 -6.35
C ASN A 126 10.95 -0.96 -7.24
N GLU A 127 10.21 -1.70 -8.07
CA GLU A 127 9.18 -1.11 -8.93
C GLU A 127 8.09 -0.42 -8.10
N HIS A 128 7.58 -1.09 -7.06
CA HIS A 128 6.63 -0.50 -6.11
C HIS A 128 7.23 0.71 -5.40
N PHE A 129 8.50 0.62 -5.02
CA PHE A 129 9.21 1.73 -4.40
C PHE A 129 9.36 2.93 -5.32
N TYR A 130 9.79 2.72 -6.57
CA TYR A 130 9.96 3.78 -7.55
C TYR A 130 8.62 4.44 -7.85
N SER A 131 7.55 3.66 -7.95
CA SER A 131 6.20 4.18 -8.14
C SER A 131 5.74 5.01 -6.93
N ALA A 132 5.91 4.49 -5.71
CA ALA A 132 5.53 5.20 -4.49
C ALA A 132 6.35 6.50 -4.31
N PHE A 133 7.66 6.45 -4.49
CA PHE A 133 8.52 7.62 -4.39
C PHE A 133 8.27 8.63 -5.50
N SER A 134 8.03 8.17 -6.74
CA SER A 134 7.69 9.05 -7.86
C SER A 134 6.40 9.81 -7.57
N GLU A 135 5.35 9.12 -7.09
CA GLU A 135 4.08 9.75 -6.72
C GLU A 135 4.26 10.75 -5.56
N LEU A 136 5.02 10.38 -4.52
CA LEU A 136 5.33 11.28 -3.40
C LEU A 136 6.08 12.53 -3.88
N TYR A 137 7.07 12.35 -4.74
CA TYR A 137 7.84 13.45 -5.32
C TYR A 137 6.96 14.36 -6.17
N HIS A 138 6.10 13.80 -7.03
CA HIS A 138 5.15 14.56 -7.84
C HIS A 138 4.19 15.38 -6.98
N ARG A 139 3.60 14.79 -5.95
CA ARG A 139 2.74 15.50 -5.01
C ARG A 139 3.48 16.59 -4.26
N TYR A 140 4.69 16.31 -3.82
CA TYR A 140 5.54 17.28 -3.17
C TYR A 140 5.80 18.49 -4.08
N SER A 141 6.25 18.26 -5.31
CA SER A 141 6.45 19.34 -6.30
C SER A 141 5.16 20.11 -6.60
N TYR A 142 4.03 19.41 -6.69
CA TYR A 142 2.73 20.04 -6.93
C TYR A 142 2.28 20.94 -5.78
N LEU A 143 2.39 20.46 -4.54
CA LEU A 143 2.08 21.23 -3.33
C LEU A 143 2.99 22.46 -3.21
N LEU A 144 4.28 22.29 -3.48
CA LEU A 144 5.24 23.40 -3.49
C LEU A 144 4.83 24.50 -4.48
N ASN A 145 4.38 24.11 -5.68
CA ASN A 145 3.88 25.04 -6.68
C ASN A 145 2.59 25.74 -6.23
N ILE A 146 1.67 25.02 -5.58
CA ILE A 146 0.45 25.62 -5.01
C ILE A 146 0.80 26.68 -3.97
N ILE A 147 1.71 26.36 -3.04
CA ILE A 147 2.12 27.27 -1.98
C ILE A 147 2.71 28.56 -2.59
N LYS A 148 3.65 28.42 -3.54
CA LYS A 148 4.25 29.57 -4.24
C LYS A 148 3.22 30.44 -4.96
N LYS A 149 2.22 29.82 -5.61
CA LYS A 149 1.13 30.56 -6.25
C LYS A 149 0.26 31.29 -5.24
N LYS A 150 -0.01 30.67 -4.09
CA LYS A 150 -0.81 31.28 -3.02
C LYS A 150 -0.08 32.43 -2.34
N ASP A 151 1.23 32.34 -2.15
CA ASP A 151 2.04 33.45 -1.67
C ASP A 151 2.02 34.63 -2.65
N ALA A 152 2.13 34.37 -3.96
CA ALA A 152 2.03 35.42 -4.98
C ALA A 152 0.65 36.11 -4.98
N GLU A 153 -0.44 35.34 -4.85
CA GLU A 153 -1.81 35.85 -4.73
C GLU A 153 -1.98 36.73 -3.47
N ILE A 154 -1.39 36.33 -2.34
CA ILE A 154 -1.40 37.12 -1.10
C ILE A 154 -0.64 38.45 -1.28
N GLU A 155 0.52 38.43 -1.94
CA GLU A 155 1.28 39.64 -2.24
C GLU A 155 0.53 40.58 -3.19
N GLU A 156 -0.18 40.04 -4.18
CA GLU A 156 -1.04 40.83 -5.07
C GLU A 156 -2.15 41.54 -4.27
N TYR A 157 -2.83 40.84 -3.37
CA TYR A 157 -3.85 41.46 -2.51
C TYR A 157 -3.28 42.57 -1.61
N LYS A 158 -2.07 42.39 -1.07
CA LYS A 158 -1.37 43.44 -0.31
C LYS A 158 -1.06 44.65 -1.18
N ALA A 159 -0.57 44.42 -2.42
CA ALA A 159 -0.24 45.49 -3.36
C ALA A 159 -1.48 46.29 -3.81
N GLN A 160 -2.65 45.63 -3.89
CA GLN A 160 -3.95 46.28 -4.17
C GLN A 160 -4.51 47.08 -2.98
N GLY A 161 -3.81 47.09 -1.82
CA GLY A 161 -4.23 47.82 -0.63
C GLY A 161 -5.34 47.13 0.18
N ILE A 162 -5.56 45.84 -0.04
CA ILE A 162 -6.57 45.08 0.71
C ILE A 162 -6.08 44.86 2.14
N ASN A 163 -6.88 45.31 3.11
CA ASN A 163 -6.56 45.17 4.53
C ASN A 163 -7.06 43.83 5.11
N ILE A 164 -6.18 43.15 5.83
CA ILE A 164 -6.49 41.88 6.50
C ILE A 164 -7.21 42.16 7.83
N ILE A 165 -8.45 41.68 7.96
CA ILE A 165 -9.30 41.91 9.14
C ILE A 165 -8.82 41.09 10.35
N LYS A 166 -8.31 39.87 10.13
CA LYS A 166 -7.84 38.96 11.18
C LYS A 166 -6.33 38.75 11.06
N LYS A 167 -5.55 39.49 11.84
CA LYS A 167 -4.06 39.39 11.85
C LYS A 167 -3.55 37.98 12.14
N ALA A 168 -4.29 37.17 12.92
CA ALA A 168 -3.93 35.78 13.21
C ALA A 168 -3.95 34.83 12.00
N LEU A 169 -4.52 35.25 10.86
CA LEU A 169 -4.54 34.47 9.61
C LEU A 169 -3.36 34.79 8.69
N VAL A 170 -2.50 35.74 9.06
CA VAL A 170 -1.33 36.10 8.25
C VAL A 170 -0.30 34.99 8.38
N THR A 171 0.04 34.38 7.25
CA THR A 171 1.13 33.41 7.16
C THR A 171 2.42 34.11 6.75
N GLU A 172 3.55 33.57 7.20
CA GLU A 172 4.86 33.97 6.68
C GLU A 172 5.04 33.46 5.24
N LEU A 173 5.86 34.18 4.45
CA LEU A 173 6.21 33.76 3.11
C LEU A 173 6.90 32.40 3.17
N PHE A 174 6.48 31.46 2.33
CA PHE A 174 7.05 30.13 2.33
C PHE A 174 8.52 30.16 1.89
N ASN A 175 9.40 29.66 2.75
CA ASN A 175 10.82 29.50 2.47
C ASN A 175 11.18 28.02 2.28
N GLU A 176 11.38 27.62 1.03
CA GLU A 176 11.68 26.25 0.65
C GLU A 176 12.99 25.73 1.29
N ASN A 177 14.02 26.56 1.40
CA ASN A 177 15.30 26.17 1.98
C ASN A 177 15.21 25.90 3.49
N LEU A 178 14.46 26.75 4.20
CA LEU A 178 14.20 26.56 5.62
C LEU A 178 13.42 25.26 5.84
N PHE A 179 12.36 25.05 5.06
CA PHE A 179 11.53 23.85 5.11
C PHE A 179 12.35 22.56 4.90
N TYR A 180 13.25 22.51 3.90
CA TYR A 180 14.13 21.35 3.71
C TYR A 180 15.08 21.12 4.88
N THR A 181 15.58 22.19 5.50
CA THR A 181 16.54 22.10 6.60
C THR A 181 15.88 21.52 7.84
N GLU A 182 14.64 21.91 8.12
CA GLU A 182 13.83 21.35 9.20
C GLU A 182 13.48 19.87 8.95
N LEU A 183 13.13 19.50 7.70
CA LEU A 183 12.84 18.10 7.34
C LEU A 183 14.04 17.17 7.50
N LYS A 184 15.26 17.63 7.15
CA LYS A 184 16.49 16.81 7.24
C LYS A 184 16.82 16.35 8.66
N ASN A 185 16.29 17.04 9.68
CA ASN A 185 16.51 16.71 11.08
C ASN A 185 15.57 15.59 11.57
N VAL A 186 14.55 15.22 10.79
CA VAL A 186 13.61 14.13 11.10
C VAL A 186 14.10 12.83 10.44
N LYS A 187 15.23 12.29 10.90
CA LYS A 187 15.64 10.93 10.51
C LYS A 187 14.89 9.92 11.37
N SER A 188 13.98 9.16 10.76
CA SER A 188 13.42 7.99 11.42
C SER A 188 14.53 6.95 11.64
N SER A 189 14.73 6.55 12.89
CA SER A 189 15.59 5.42 13.24
C SER A 189 14.96 4.07 12.88
N ASP A 190 13.63 4.03 12.67
CA ASP A 190 12.86 2.83 12.40
C ASP A 190 12.50 2.71 10.91
N LYS A 191 13.44 2.16 10.14
CA LYS A 191 13.29 1.96 8.69
C LYS A 191 12.11 1.06 8.33
N ILE A 192 11.81 0.06 9.18
CA ILE A 192 10.72 -0.90 8.94
C ILE A 192 9.37 -0.20 9.05
N SER A 193 9.17 0.57 10.12
CA SER A 193 7.93 1.33 10.29
C SER A 193 7.77 2.39 9.20
N THR A 194 8.81 3.16 8.89
CA THR A 194 8.76 4.14 7.81
C THR A 194 8.43 3.50 6.46
N PHE A 195 9.01 2.33 6.17
CA PHE A 195 8.68 1.60 4.95
C PHE A 195 7.20 1.20 4.91
N LEU A 196 6.70 0.62 6.00
CA LEU A 196 5.31 0.20 6.07
C LEU A 196 4.35 1.38 5.88
N ASP A 197 4.64 2.54 6.47
CA ASP A 197 3.82 3.74 6.33
C ASP A 197 3.76 4.21 4.87
N ILE A 198 4.89 4.23 4.17
CA ILE A 198 4.97 4.62 2.75
C ILE A 198 4.15 3.64 1.89
N MET A 199 4.29 2.34 2.13
CA MET A 199 3.56 1.33 1.36
C MET A 199 2.05 1.39 1.62
N ASN A 200 1.64 1.58 2.88
CA ASN A 200 0.23 1.74 3.23
C ASN A 200 -0.36 2.99 2.59
N PHE A 201 0.38 4.10 2.59
CA PHE A 201 -0.03 5.32 1.90
C PHE A 201 -0.19 5.09 0.39
N TYR A 202 0.80 4.48 -0.25
CA TYR A 202 0.75 4.19 -1.68
C TYR A 202 -0.44 3.30 -2.04
N ASN A 203 -0.66 2.21 -1.30
CA ASN A 203 -1.79 1.31 -1.51
C ASN A 203 -3.13 2.04 -1.34
N ALA A 204 -3.27 2.87 -0.30
CA ALA A 204 -4.48 3.67 -0.08
C ALA A 204 -4.75 4.64 -1.24
N VAL A 205 -3.71 5.30 -1.76
CA VAL A 205 -3.81 6.18 -2.93
C VAL A 205 -4.24 5.41 -4.17
N ARG A 206 -3.60 4.27 -4.43
CA ARG A 206 -3.89 3.44 -5.60
C ARG A 206 -5.34 2.94 -5.56
N ASP A 207 -5.80 2.49 -4.39
CA ASP A 207 -7.17 2.02 -4.21
C ASP A 207 -8.20 3.15 -4.40
N LEU A 208 -7.89 4.39 -4.01
CA LEU A 208 -8.73 5.55 -4.32
C LEU A 208 -8.81 5.85 -5.82
N GLN A 209 -7.69 5.74 -6.54
CA GLN A 209 -7.66 5.92 -8.00
C GLN A 209 -8.53 4.87 -8.70
N PHE A 210 -8.40 3.60 -8.32
CA PHE A 210 -9.23 2.52 -8.88
C PHE A 210 -10.72 2.67 -8.57
N ASN A 211 -11.09 3.09 -7.36
CA ASN A 211 -12.50 3.28 -7.00
C ASN A 211 -13.14 4.51 -7.68
N ASN A 212 -12.34 5.51 -8.05
CA ASN A 212 -12.81 6.67 -8.81
C ASN A 212 -12.91 6.40 -10.33
N PHE A 213 -12.31 5.31 -10.83
CA PHE A 213 -12.53 4.81 -12.19
C PHE A 213 -13.78 3.91 -12.23
N ASN A 214 -14.96 4.54 -12.29
CA ASN A 214 -16.20 3.85 -12.63
C ASN A 214 -16.40 3.96 -14.15
N PRO A 215 -16.23 2.90 -14.97
CA PRO A 215 -16.19 2.99 -16.44
C PRO A 215 -17.52 3.35 -17.10
N LYS A 216 -18.59 3.56 -16.32
CA LYS A 216 -19.94 3.84 -16.81
C LYS A 216 -20.24 5.32 -17.08
N GLN A 217 -19.31 6.24 -16.85
CA GLN A 217 -19.52 7.67 -17.14
C GLN A 217 -18.66 8.25 -18.27
N THR A 218 -17.76 7.47 -18.87
CA THR A 218 -16.84 7.98 -19.92
C THR A 218 -17.31 7.69 -21.36
N VAL A 219 -18.40 6.95 -21.57
CA VAL A 219 -18.90 6.64 -22.93
C VAL A 219 -19.95 7.64 -23.44
N GLU A 220 -20.61 8.41 -22.57
CA GLU A 220 -21.57 9.45 -22.98
C GLU A 220 -20.95 10.85 -23.15
N SER A 221 -19.73 11.06 -22.65
CA SER A 221 -19.01 12.34 -22.79
C SER A 221 -18.03 12.36 -23.96
N ALA A 222 -17.54 11.20 -24.43
CA ALA A 222 -16.65 11.12 -25.59
C ALA A 222 -17.38 11.26 -26.94
N SER A 223 -18.66 10.87 -27.02
CA SER A 223 -19.50 11.01 -28.22
C SER A 223 -20.07 12.42 -28.43
N ASN A 224 -20.09 13.25 -27.38
CA ASN A 224 -20.59 14.63 -27.47
C ASN A 224 -19.50 15.70 -27.72
N ILE A 225 -18.21 15.35 -27.62
CA ILE A 225 -17.09 16.29 -27.88
C ILE A 225 -16.56 16.16 -29.33
N LEU A 226 -16.78 15.03 -30.01
CA LEU A 226 -16.34 14.83 -31.40
C LEU A 226 -17.28 15.43 -32.46
N ASN A 227 -18.48 15.87 -32.09
CA ASN A 227 -19.49 16.39 -33.04
C ASN A 227 -19.62 17.92 -33.09
N SER A 228 -18.82 18.69 -32.33
CA SER A 228 -18.99 20.16 -32.26
C SER A 228 -17.83 21.01 -32.81
N ASN A 229 -16.73 20.44 -33.30
CA ASN A 229 -15.54 21.22 -33.70
C ASN A 229 -15.08 21.07 -35.16
N PHE A 230 -15.89 20.49 -36.05
CA PHE A 230 -15.68 20.65 -37.49
C PHE A 230 -16.70 21.64 -38.03
N TYR A 231 -16.36 22.94 -38.04
CA TYR A 231 -16.67 23.86 -39.14
C TYR A 231 -15.95 25.21 -38.92
N SER A 232 -14.99 25.50 -39.81
CA SER A 232 -14.59 26.84 -40.26
C SER A 232 -13.73 27.68 -39.28
N PHE A 233 -12.67 28.40 -39.66
CA PHE A 233 -12.29 29.00 -40.93
C PHE A 233 -10.77 29.05 -41.11
N SER A 234 -10.39 28.90 -42.37
CA SER A 234 -9.12 29.18 -43.02
C SER A 234 -8.81 30.68 -43.09
N ILE A 235 -7.51 31.00 -42.98
CA ILE A 235 -6.73 32.03 -43.70
C ILE A 235 -7.46 33.35 -44.05
N PHE A 236 -7.10 34.44 -43.36
CA PHE A 236 -6.22 35.53 -43.86
C PHE A 236 -5.74 36.38 -42.68
#